data_AF-A0A496STL9-F1
#
_entry.id   AF-A0A496STL9-F1
#
_cell.length_a   1.000
_cell.length_b   1.000
_cell.length_c   1.000
_cell.angle_alpha   90.00
_cell.angle_beta   90.00
_cell.angle_gamma   90.00
#
_symmetry.space_group_name_H-M   'P 1'
#
loop_
_entity.id
_entity.type
_entity.pdbx_description
1 polymer ?
#
loop_
_entity_poly.entity_id
_entity_poly.type
_entity_poly.pdbx_seq_one_letter_code
_entity_poly.pdbx_strand_id
1 'polypeptide(L)'
;PKGGEYDPKGPFKGYNQHKGLSAEEGLKMVVQSAGRTGVLVSGGSKISDEDLLNKAKLCLEAGVNGIIFGRNMWQRKYEDALRITKEIKEMMRRY
;
A
#
# COMPACT_ATOMS: atom_id res chain seq x y z
N PRO A 1 -17.80 3.94 -0.21
CA PRO A 1 -18.29 3.10 -1.34
C PRO A 1 -17.80 1.65 -1.18
N LYS A 2 -18.70 0.65 -1.20
CA LYS A 2 -18.29 -0.76 -1.22
C LYS A 2 -17.91 -1.14 -2.65
N GLY A 3 -16.86 -1.92 -2.88
CA GLY A 3 -16.45 -2.31 -4.23
C GLY A 3 -17.59 -2.94 -5.05
N GLY A 4 -17.53 -2.79 -6.38
CA GLY A 4 -18.53 -3.30 -7.31
C GLY A 4 -19.04 -2.24 -8.27
N GLU A 5 -20.11 -2.58 -8.99
CA GLU A 5 -20.79 -1.67 -9.89
C GLU A 5 -21.81 -0.83 -9.11
N TYR A 6 -21.75 0.49 -9.30
CA TYR A 6 -22.67 1.45 -8.68
C TYR A 6 -23.81 1.80 -9.64
N ASP A 7 -24.98 2.09 -9.07
CA ASP A 7 -26.12 2.61 -9.83
C ASP A 7 -25.73 3.85 -10.66
N PRO A 8 -25.94 3.85 -11.99
CA PRO A 8 -25.68 5.00 -12.87
C PRO A 8 -26.41 6.29 -12.47
N LYS A 9 -27.51 6.20 -11.72
CA LYS A 9 -28.25 7.36 -11.21
C LYS A 9 -27.88 7.72 -9.76
N GLY A 10 -27.12 6.86 -9.09
CA GLY A 10 -26.71 7.03 -7.70
C GLY A 10 -25.56 8.05 -7.52
N PRO A 11 -25.32 8.49 -6.27
CA PRO A 11 -24.28 9.46 -5.94
C PRO A 11 -22.86 8.94 -6.20
N PHE A 12 -22.67 7.62 -6.28
CA PHE A 12 -21.37 6.97 -6.50
C PHE A 12 -21.11 6.54 -7.96
N LYS A 13 -21.97 6.93 -8.92
CA LYS A 13 -21.84 6.55 -10.34
C LYS A 13 -20.46 6.83 -10.95
N GLY A 14 -19.77 7.88 -10.51
CA GLY A 14 -18.44 8.25 -11.02
C GLY A 14 -17.38 7.18 -10.75
N TYR A 15 -17.52 6.40 -9.67
CA TYR A 15 -16.60 5.30 -9.37
C TYR A 15 -16.62 4.19 -10.42
N ASN A 16 -17.67 4.09 -11.24
CA ASN A 16 -17.73 3.14 -12.34
C ASN A 16 -16.67 3.42 -13.43
N GLN A 17 -16.15 4.65 -13.51
CA GLN A 17 -15.07 5.01 -14.45
C GLN A 17 -13.70 4.49 -14.02
N HIS A 18 -13.57 4.10 -12.76
CA HIS A 18 -12.33 3.62 -12.15
C HIS A 18 -12.36 2.09 -11.92
N LYS A 19 -13.22 1.38 -12.64
CA LYS A 19 -13.21 -0.09 -12.65
C LYS A 19 -11.93 -0.56 -13.34
N GLY A 20 -11.15 -1.41 -12.66
CA GLY A 20 -9.94 -2.00 -13.22
C GLY A 20 -8.64 -1.24 -12.95
N LEU A 21 -8.64 -0.28 -12.02
CA LEU A 21 -7.39 0.30 -11.53
C LEU A 21 -6.44 -0.79 -11.01
N SER A 22 -5.19 -0.72 -11.43
CA SER A 22 -4.11 -1.44 -10.76
C SER A 22 -3.92 -0.91 -9.34
N ALA A 23 -3.27 -1.70 -8.49
CA ALA A 23 -2.94 -1.29 -7.13
C ALA A 23 -2.03 -0.04 -7.12
N GLU A 24 -1.13 0.10 -8.10
CA GLU A 24 -0.24 1.26 -8.25
C GLU A 24 -1.03 2.53 -8.58
N GLU A 25 -1.91 2.48 -9.58
CA GLU A 25 -2.74 3.63 -9.99
C GLU A 25 -3.65 4.08 -8.85
N GLY A 26 -4.27 3.11 -8.17
CA GLY A 26 -5.09 3.40 -6.99
C GLY A 26 -4.29 4.09 -5.88
N LEU A 27 -3.06 3.63 -5.60
CA LEU A 27 -2.18 4.28 -4.62
C LEU A 27 -1.79 5.69 -5.05
N LYS A 28 -1.43 5.91 -6.33
CA LYS A 28 -1.10 7.24 -6.86
C LYS A 28 -2.27 8.21 -6.70
N MET A 29 -3.50 7.77 -6.96
CA MET A 29 -4.71 8.57 -6.73
C MET A 29 -4.89 8.94 -5.25
N VAL A 30 -4.61 8.02 -4.34
CA VAL A 30 -4.66 8.27 -2.89
C VAL A 30 -3.60 9.31 -2.48
N VAL A 31 -2.37 9.15 -2.95
CA VAL A 31 -1.27 10.11 -2.68
C VAL A 31 -1.62 11.49 -3.21
N GLN A 32 -2.11 11.58 -4.45
CA GLN A 32 -2.56 12.84 -5.05
C GLN A 32 -3.68 13.49 -4.22
N SER A 33 -4.66 12.70 -3.78
CA SER A 33 -5.79 13.18 -2.99
C SER A 33 -5.38 13.67 -1.59
N ALA A 34 -4.31 13.12 -1.01
CA ALA A 34 -3.81 13.51 0.30
C ALA A 34 -3.10 14.88 0.30
N GLY A 35 -2.76 15.43 -0.87
CA GLY A 35 -2.12 16.73 -1.01
C GLY A 35 -0.83 16.84 -0.20
N ARG A 36 -0.82 17.71 0.82
CA ARG A 36 0.37 18.01 1.65
C ARG A 36 0.45 17.21 2.95
N THR A 37 -0.57 16.41 3.28
CA THR A 37 -0.64 15.69 4.56
C THR A 37 0.24 14.45 4.59
N GLY A 38 0.56 13.90 3.41
CA GLY A 38 1.30 12.65 3.27
C GLY A 38 0.44 11.42 3.56
N VAL A 39 0.94 10.25 3.12
CA VAL A 39 0.24 8.97 3.21
C VAL A 39 1.13 7.94 3.87
N LEU A 40 0.58 7.19 4.83
CA LEU A 40 1.17 5.99 5.38
C LEU A 40 0.27 4.79 5.07
N VAL A 41 0.85 3.72 4.52
CA VAL A 41 0.10 2.48 4.23
C VAL A 41 0.31 1.48 5.35
N SER A 42 -0.79 0.97 5.91
CA SER A 42 -0.73 -0.08 6.93
C SER A 42 -0.62 -1.47 6.30
N GLY A 43 0.15 -2.33 6.95
CA GLY A 43 0.20 -3.75 6.66
C GLY A 43 -1.05 -4.48 7.12
N GLY A 44 -1.35 -5.58 6.43
CA GLY A 44 -2.43 -6.50 6.80
C GLY A 44 -1.95 -7.58 7.77
N SER A 45 -2.53 -8.77 7.63
CA SER A 45 -2.03 -10.01 8.25
C SER A 45 -0.61 -10.32 7.76
N LYS A 46 0.08 -11.23 8.46
CA LYS A 46 1.37 -11.74 8.01
C LYS A 46 1.21 -12.37 6.62
N ILE A 47 2.06 -11.98 5.70
CA ILE A 47 2.18 -12.52 4.34
C ILE A 47 3.61 -13.02 4.11
N SER A 48 3.88 -13.61 2.94
CA SER A 48 5.22 -14.04 2.57
C SER A 48 6.20 -12.86 2.54
N ASP A 49 7.50 -13.15 2.60
CA ASP A 49 8.56 -12.14 2.52
C ASP A 49 8.52 -11.42 1.18
N GLU A 50 8.39 -12.20 0.10
CA GLU A 50 8.30 -11.69 -1.27
C GLU A 50 7.10 -10.75 -1.44
N ASP A 51 5.91 -11.17 -1.01
CA ASP A 51 4.71 -10.33 -1.11
C ASP A 51 4.85 -9.04 -0.30
N LEU A 52 5.49 -9.12 0.86
CA LEU A 52 5.71 -7.96 1.72
C LEU A 52 6.68 -6.95 1.09
N LEU A 53 7.79 -7.44 0.52
CA LEU A 53 8.79 -6.60 -0.15
C LEU A 53 8.24 -5.99 -1.43
N ASN A 54 7.50 -6.76 -2.23
CA ASN A 54 6.82 -6.26 -3.42
C ASN A 54 5.77 -5.21 -3.06
N LYS A 55 5.00 -5.42 -1.98
CA LYS A 55 4.07 -4.41 -1.48
C LYS A 55 4.78 -3.14 -1.02
N ALA A 56 5.90 -3.26 -0.30
CA ALA A 56 6.67 -2.11 0.14
C ALA A 56 7.19 -1.30 -1.06
N LYS A 57 7.77 -2.00 -2.05
CA LYS A 57 8.26 -1.40 -3.29
C LYS A 57 7.15 -0.65 -4.02
N LEU A 58 6.02 -1.29 -4.24
CA LEU A 58 4.85 -0.69 -4.89
C LEU A 58 4.38 0.59 -4.19
N CYS A 59 4.34 0.59 -2.85
CA CYS A 59 3.94 1.78 -2.09
C CYS A 59 4.93 2.94 -2.30
N LEU A 60 6.23 2.66 -2.21
CA LEU A 60 7.27 3.68 -2.37
C LEU A 60 7.31 4.23 -3.81
N GLU A 61 7.17 3.37 -4.83
CA GLU A 61 7.07 3.77 -6.25
C GLU A 61 5.83 4.64 -6.51
N ALA A 62 4.73 4.40 -5.80
CA ALA A 62 3.51 5.20 -5.90
C ALA A 62 3.60 6.56 -5.15
N GLY A 63 4.70 6.85 -4.45
CA GLY A 63 4.92 8.11 -3.73
C GLY A 63 4.35 8.15 -2.31
N VAL A 64 4.09 6.98 -1.70
CA VAL A 64 3.67 6.89 -0.30
C VAL A 64 4.85 7.29 0.61
N ASN A 65 4.60 8.12 1.64
CA ASN A 65 5.64 8.64 2.52
C ASN A 65 6.21 7.61 3.49
N GLY A 66 5.49 6.51 3.73
CA GLY A 66 5.95 5.46 4.62
C GLY A 66 4.97 4.31 4.78
N ILE A 67 5.43 3.29 5.49
CA ILE A 67 4.71 2.03 5.64
C ILE A 67 4.69 1.62 7.12
N ILE A 68 3.57 1.09 7.58
CA ILE A 68 3.39 0.62 8.96
C ILE A 68 3.19 -0.89 8.94
N PHE A 69 4.24 -1.66 9.22
CA PHE A 69 4.18 -3.11 9.32
C PHE A 69 4.28 -3.60 10.77
N GLY A 70 3.14 -3.98 11.35
CA GLY A 70 3.08 -4.61 12.67
C GLY A 70 3.31 -6.13 12.58
N ARG A 71 2.23 -6.90 12.38
CA ARG A 71 2.25 -8.38 12.30
C ARG A 71 3.28 -8.93 11.32
N ASN A 72 3.51 -8.20 10.23
CA ASN A 72 4.52 -8.54 9.23
C ASN A 72 5.96 -8.45 9.73
N MET A 73 6.22 -7.88 10.91
CA MET A 73 7.53 -7.89 11.56
C MET A 73 7.56 -8.90 12.72
N TRP A 74 6.73 -8.68 13.75
CA TRP A 74 6.88 -9.41 15.02
C TRP A 74 6.31 -10.83 15.04
N GLN A 75 5.52 -11.26 14.03
CA GLN A 75 5.08 -12.66 13.89
C GLN A 75 6.05 -13.53 13.07
N ARG A 76 7.27 -13.03 12.81
CA ARG A 76 8.36 -13.76 12.18
C ARG A 76 9.33 -14.27 13.25
N LYS A 77 10.22 -15.20 12.88
CA LYS A 77 11.38 -15.49 13.72
C LYS A 77 12.22 -14.22 13.84
N TYR A 78 12.92 -14.08 14.95
CA TYR A 78 13.69 -12.86 15.25
C TYR A 78 14.66 -12.48 14.13
N GLU A 79 15.44 -13.44 13.63
CA GLU A 79 16.40 -13.21 12.54
C GLU A 79 15.72 -12.78 11.23
N ASP A 80 14.58 -13.38 10.90
CA ASP A 80 13.80 -13.01 9.71
C ASP A 80 13.22 -11.60 9.85
N ALA A 81 12.76 -11.23 11.04
CA ALA A 81 12.25 -9.89 11.31
C ALA A 81 13.34 -8.83 11.15
N LEU A 82 14.55 -9.08 11.66
CA LEU A 82 15.69 -8.17 11.51
C LEU A 82 16.12 -8.03 10.05
N ARG A 83 16.24 -9.16 9.33
CA ARG A 83 16.59 -9.16 7.91
C ARG A 83 15.58 -8.36 7.09
N ILE A 84 14.29 -8.64 7.23
CA ILE A 84 13.23 -7.91 6.51
C ILE A 84 13.21 -6.43 6.86
N THR A 85 13.41 -6.08 8.14
CA THR A 85 13.50 -4.68 8.57
C THR A 85 14.66 -3.96 7.86
N LYS A 86 15.82 -4.61 7.75
CA LYS A 86 16.98 -4.06 7.04
C LYS A 86 16.69 -3.85 5.56
N GLU A 87 16.13 -4.85 4.89
CA GLU A 87 15.79 -4.77 3.45
C GLU A 87 14.80 -3.64 3.15
N ILE A 88 13.73 -3.51 3.94
CA ILE A 88 12.74 -2.44 3.77
C ILE A 88 13.38 -1.08 4.04
N LYS A 89 14.20 -0.95 5.09
CA LYS A 89 14.91 0.31 5.40
C LYS A 89 15.85 0.71 4.26
N GLU A 90 16.58 -0.25 3.69
CA GLU A 90 17.45 0.01 2.53
C GLU A 90 16.65 0.44 1.30
N MET A 91 15.48 -0.16 1.08
CA MET A 91 14.56 0.24 0.01
C MET A 91 14.07 1.68 0.21
N MET A 92 13.59 2.03 1.41
CA MET A 92 13.10 3.37 1.74
C MET A 92 14.15 4.47 1.54
N ARG A 93 15.44 4.17 1.73
CA ARG A 93 16.53 5.14 1.53
C ARG A 93 16.81 5.47 0.06
N ARG A 94 16.27 4.70 -0.88
CA ARG A 94 16.46 4.89 -2.33
C ARG A 94 15.39 5.78 -2.97
N TYR A 95 14.33 6.08 -2.24
CA TYR A 95 13.24 6.98 -2.63
C TYR A 95 13.34 8.28 -1.84
#